data_AF-A0A972ETP0-F1
#
_entry.id   AF-A0A972ETP0-F1
#
_cell.length_a   1.000
_cell.length_b   1.000
_cell.length_c   1.000
_cell.angle_alpha   90.00
_cell.angle_beta   90.00
_cell.angle_gamma   90.00
#
_symmetry.space_group_name_H-M   'P 1'
#
loop_
_entity.id
_entity.type
_entity.pdbx_description
1 polymer ?
#
loop_
_entity_poly.entity_id
_entity_poly.type
_entity_poly.pdbx_seq_one_letter_code
_entity_poly.pdbx_strand_id
1 'polypeptide(L)'
;MYPREYFDTFWRNDIKEEVFVAMPFHDEFVAVWEKAIKPGIEENGKYHLKANRVDVTTLSGSILSSIFDGIAHSKIFLADISTTDTGKWAGQRNGNVMYEVGLAHALRHSSEVILLKSDSAPINFDIMSILIHNYDKNNLEQAKQEIGEKVIATINNVEITKTLNVEKAVASINPPAMTYLINYGKYVGFSLRKPANMGDELVAIKEYLAIQLLIEKKIIEYEPKSSNKNQAFYKWTFFGFAILQRLNLS
;
A
#
# COMPACT_ATOMS: atom_id res chain seq x y z
N MET A 1 11.06 -13.90 13.81
CA MET A 1 11.20 -12.50 13.38
C MET A 1 9.90 -11.81 13.72
N TYR A 2 9.97 -10.75 14.53
CA TYR A 2 8.77 -9.99 14.87
C TYR A 2 8.34 -9.11 13.68
N PRO A 3 7.02 -8.87 13.47
CA PRO A 3 6.54 -8.03 12.37
C PRO A 3 7.24 -6.67 12.33
N ARG A 4 7.42 -6.03 13.50
CA ARG A 4 8.11 -4.74 13.62
C ARG A 4 9.53 -4.77 13.05
N GLU A 5 10.33 -5.77 13.43
CA GLU A 5 11.70 -5.93 12.93
C GLU A 5 11.75 -6.09 11.41
N TYR A 6 10.77 -6.81 10.85
CA TYR A 6 10.66 -6.99 9.41
C TYR A 6 10.36 -5.67 8.71
N PHE A 7 9.33 -4.93 9.14
CA PHE A 7 8.94 -3.69 8.48
C PHE A 7 9.96 -2.56 8.67
N ASP A 8 10.71 -2.54 9.78
CA ASP A 8 11.79 -1.57 9.95
C ASP A 8 12.98 -1.85 9.01
N THR A 9 13.20 -3.11 8.62
CA THR A 9 14.40 -3.54 7.88
C THR A 9 14.16 -3.76 6.38
N PHE A 10 13.00 -4.30 6.00
CA PHE A 10 12.71 -4.80 4.65
C PHE A 10 11.58 -4.06 3.94
N TRP A 11 11.11 -2.93 4.49
CA TRP A 11 10.13 -2.10 3.80
C TRP A 11 10.71 -1.52 2.52
N ARG A 12 9.97 -1.65 1.43
CA ARG A 12 10.33 -1.13 0.13
C ARG A 12 9.22 -0.25 -0.43
N ASN A 13 9.60 0.62 -1.35
CA ASN A 13 8.66 1.51 -2.04
C ASN A 13 8.07 0.88 -3.31
N ASP A 14 8.55 -0.29 -3.74
CA ASP A 14 7.97 -1.03 -4.86
C ASP A 14 6.72 -1.79 -4.42
N ILE A 15 5.61 -1.50 -5.10
CA ILE A 15 4.38 -2.27 -4.98
C ILE A 15 4.30 -3.22 -6.18
N LYS A 16 4.09 -4.51 -5.90
CA LYS A 16 3.93 -5.56 -6.89
C LYS A 16 2.53 -5.53 -7.48
N GLU A 17 2.41 -5.88 -8.76
CA GLU A 17 1.13 -6.12 -9.45
C GLU A 17 0.54 -7.49 -9.04
N GLU A 18 0.30 -7.64 -7.74
CA GLU A 18 -0.30 -8.84 -7.15
C GLU A 18 -1.33 -8.47 -6.07
N VAL A 19 -2.23 -9.41 -5.81
CA VAL A 19 -3.17 -9.37 -4.68
C VAL A 19 -2.71 -10.44 -3.70
N PHE A 20 -2.35 -10.04 -2.49
CA PHE A 20 -2.06 -11.01 -1.43
C PHE A 20 -3.37 -11.54 -0.88
N VAL A 21 -3.49 -12.86 -0.83
CA VAL A 21 -4.71 -13.56 -0.41
C VAL A 21 -4.44 -14.33 0.88
N ALA A 22 -5.07 -13.85 1.95
CA ALA A 22 -5.15 -14.53 3.24
C ALA A 22 -6.44 -15.36 3.29
N MET A 23 -6.37 -16.68 3.30
CA MET A 23 -7.56 -17.53 3.38
C MET A 23 -7.30 -18.82 4.16
N PRO A 24 -8.33 -19.45 4.75
CA PRO A 24 -8.13 -20.69 5.47
C PRO A 24 -7.64 -21.79 4.53
N PHE A 25 -6.56 -22.46 4.92
CA PHE A 25 -6.04 -23.61 4.20
C PHE A 25 -6.79 -24.87 4.66
N HIS A 26 -7.97 -25.11 4.08
CA HIS A 26 -8.82 -26.27 4.34
C HIS A 26 -9.47 -26.75 3.03
N ASP A 27 -9.74 -28.05 2.91
CA ASP A 27 -10.23 -28.67 1.67
C ASP A 27 -11.51 -28.02 1.12
N GLU A 28 -12.38 -27.57 2.02
CA GLU A 28 -13.63 -26.85 1.68
C GLU A 28 -13.39 -25.52 0.92
N PHE A 29 -12.21 -24.93 1.04
CA PHE A 29 -11.85 -23.68 0.35
C PHE A 29 -11.05 -23.90 -0.93
N VAL A 30 -10.68 -25.14 -1.28
CA VAL A 30 -9.92 -25.43 -2.50
C VAL A 30 -10.72 -25.01 -3.73
N ALA A 31 -11.99 -25.38 -3.82
CA ALA A 31 -12.85 -25.01 -4.93
C ALA A 31 -13.06 -23.48 -5.02
N VAL A 32 -13.23 -22.81 -3.88
CA VAL A 32 -13.36 -21.34 -3.81
C VAL A 32 -12.07 -20.67 -4.32
N TRP A 33 -10.91 -21.15 -3.89
CA TRP A 33 -9.63 -20.63 -4.35
C TRP A 33 -9.46 -20.80 -5.87
N GLU A 34 -9.60 -22.02 -6.36
CA GLU A 34 -9.25 -22.37 -7.75
C GLU A 34 -10.26 -21.84 -8.77
N LYS A 35 -11.55 -21.73 -8.39
CA LYS A 35 -12.63 -21.39 -9.33
C LYS A 35 -13.20 -20.00 -9.13
N ALA A 36 -13.02 -19.37 -7.97
CA ALA A 36 -13.57 -18.04 -7.69
C ALA A 36 -12.49 -17.00 -7.40
N ILE A 37 -11.75 -17.11 -6.29
CA ILE A 37 -10.83 -16.05 -5.83
C ILE A 37 -9.68 -15.85 -6.81
N LYS A 38 -8.92 -16.91 -7.12
CA LYS A 38 -7.77 -16.82 -8.03
C LYS A 38 -8.17 -16.32 -9.43
N PRO A 39 -9.14 -16.94 -10.14
CA PRO A 39 -9.51 -16.45 -11.45
C PRO A 39 -10.23 -15.09 -11.40
N GLY A 40 -10.94 -14.75 -10.32
CA GLY A 40 -11.51 -13.41 -10.12
C GLY A 40 -10.42 -12.32 -10.05
N ILE A 41 -9.26 -12.65 -9.49
CA ILE A 41 -8.09 -11.75 -9.44
C ILE A 41 -7.36 -11.74 -10.78
N GLU A 42 -7.01 -12.89 -11.34
CA GLU A 42 -6.08 -12.98 -12.48
C GLU A 42 -6.77 -12.77 -13.84
N GLU A 43 -8.05 -13.10 -13.96
CA GLU A 43 -8.84 -13.03 -15.21
C GLU A 43 -9.84 -11.86 -15.20
N ASN A 44 -9.57 -10.81 -14.42
CA ASN A 44 -10.47 -9.66 -14.27
C ASN A 44 -10.63 -8.79 -15.54
N GLY A 45 -9.79 -9.01 -16.56
CA GLY A 45 -9.87 -8.34 -17.87
C GLY A 45 -9.41 -6.88 -17.93
N LYS A 46 -9.10 -6.24 -16.79
CA LYS A 46 -8.65 -4.84 -16.73
C LYS A 46 -7.19 -4.69 -16.28
N TYR A 47 -6.81 -5.39 -15.22
CA TYR A 47 -5.47 -5.32 -14.61
C TYR A 47 -4.78 -6.68 -14.71
N HIS A 48 -3.47 -6.67 -15.00
CA HIS A 48 -2.65 -7.87 -15.05
C HIS A 48 -2.11 -8.15 -13.66
N LEU A 49 -2.91 -8.84 -12.84
CA LEU A 49 -2.59 -9.14 -11.44
C LEU A 49 -2.27 -10.61 -11.27
N LYS A 50 -1.38 -10.90 -10.31
CA LYS A 50 -1.16 -12.26 -9.80
C LYS A 50 -1.89 -12.45 -8.48
N ALA A 51 -2.54 -13.60 -8.28
CA ALA A 51 -3.04 -13.98 -6.96
C ALA A 51 -1.92 -14.66 -6.17
N ASN A 52 -1.51 -14.05 -5.06
CA ASN A 52 -0.45 -14.57 -4.20
C ASN A 52 -1.04 -15.11 -2.89
N ARG A 53 -1.09 -16.44 -2.76
CA ARG A 53 -1.47 -17.12 -1.52
C ARG A 53 -0.25 -17.87 -0.99
N VAL A 54 0.11 -17.64 0.27
CA VAL A 54 1.21 -18.34 0.92
C VAL A 54 0.66 -19.56 1.65
N ASP A 55 1.11 -20.75 1.25
CA ASP A 55 0.66 -22.00 1.87
C ASP A 55 1.45 -22.30 3.15
N VAL A 56 0.75 -22.41 4.28
CA VAL A 56 1.31 -22.47 5.64
C VAL A 56 1.87 -23.86 6.01
N THR A 57 1.76 -24.86 5.13
CA THR A 57 2.09 -26.27 5.41
C THR A 57 3.59 -26.58 5.48
N THR A 58 4.48 -25.61 5.25
CA THR A 58 5.94 -25.85 5.25
C THR A 58 6.64 -25.11 6.40
N LEU A 59 7.16 -25.85 7.40
CA LEU A 59 7.81 -25.34 8.62
C LEU A 59 9.15 -24.59 8.35
N SER A 60 9.14 -23.46 7.66
CA SER A 60 10.34 -22.62 7.48
C SER A 60 10.11 -21.18 7.92
N GLY A 61 11.13 -20.58 8.55
CA GLY A 61 11.14 -19.16 8.91
C GLY A 61 10.97 -18.19 7.72
N SER A 62 11.05 -18.70 6.48
CA SER A 62 10.81 -17.94 5.25
C SER A 62 9.34 -17.64 5.01
N ILE A 63 8.40 -18.43 5.56
CA ILE A 63 6.97 -18.22 5.34
C ILE A 63 6.50 -16.90 5.95
N LEU A 64 6.91 -16.61 7.18
CA LEU A 64 6.51 -15.37 7.86
C LEU A 64 7.00 -14.13 7.11
N SER A 65 8.24 -14.15 6.60
CA SER A 65 8.74 -13.06 5.76
C SER A 65 7.94 -12.93 4.46
N SER A 66 7.53 -14.04 3.83
CA SER A 66 6.69 -13.98 2.62
C SER A 66 5.29 -13.43 2.89
N ILE A 67 4.70 -13.76 4.04
CA ILE A 67 3.41 -13.19 4.47
C ILE A 67 3.57 -11.69 4.71
N PHE A 68 4.59 -11.27 5.48
CA PHE A 68 4.82 -9.85 5.74
C PHE A 68 5.13 -9.07 4.46
N ASP A 69 5.91 -9.66 3.54
CA ASP A 69 6.18 -9.10 2.22
C ASP A 69 4.91 -8.94 1.39
N GLY A 70 4.05 -9.96 1.37
CA GLY A 70 2.78 -9.94 0.67
C GLY A 70 1.83 -8.88 1.23
N ILE A 71 1.72 -8.78 2.56
CA ILE A 71 0.90 -7.77 3.23
C ILE A 71 1.42 -6.35 2.90
N ALA A 72 2.72 -6.11 2.98
CA ALA A 72 3.27 -4.77 2.77
C ALA A 72 3.34 -4.34 1.29
N HIS A 73 3.72 -5.25 0.39
CA HIS A 73 4.14 -4.88 -0.96
C HIS A 73 3.19 -5.34 -2.08
N SER A 74 2.04 -5.95 -1.76
CA SER A 74 1.01 -6.25 -2.77
C SER A 74 0.13 -5.04 -3.04
N LYS A 75 -0.45 -4.93 -4.23
CA LYS A 75 -1.34 -3.83 -4.61
C LYS A 75 -2.61 -3.79 -3.76
N ILE A 76 -3.14 -4.96 -3.43
CA ILE A 76 -4.30 -5.15 -2.54
C ILE A 76 -4.00 -6.31 -1.58
N PHE A 77 -4.51 -6.18 -0.36
CA PHE A 77 -4.66 -7.29 0.57
C PHE A 77 -6.11 -7.76 0.55
N LEU A 78 -6.34 -9.04 0.28
CA LEU A 78 -7.66 -9.68 0.27
C LEU A 78 -7.66 -10.80 1.31
N ALA A 79 -8.65 -10.82 2.20
CA ALA A 79 -8.81 -11.90 3.16
C ALA A 79 -10.19 -12.54 3.10
N ASP A 80 -10.23 -13.87 3.04
CA ASP A 80 -11.44 -14.63 3.28
C ASP A 80 -11.50 -15.02 4.76
N ILE A 81 -12.42 -14.41 5.49
CA ILE A 81 -12.60 -14.62 6.93
C ILE A 81 -13.76 -15.59 7.21
N SER A 82 -14.09 -16.45 6.25
CA SER A 82 -15.15 -17.43 6.42
C SER A 82 -14.84 -18.42 7.54
N THR A 83 -15.86 -18.84 8.27
CA THR A 83 -15.72 -19.93 9.25
C THR A 83 -15.63 -21.27 8.54
N THR A 84 -14.88 -22.19 9.14
CA THR A 84 -14.84 -23.58 8.68
C THR A 84 -15.79 -24.46 9.47
N ASP A 85 -16.43 -25.43 8.82
CA ASP A 85 -17.32 -26.38 9.50
C ASP A 85 -16.51 -27.55 10.13
N THR A 86 -15.24 -27.70 9.74
CA THR A 86 -14.40 -28.85 10.11
C THR A 86 -12.96 -28.43 10.44
N GLY A 87 -12.16 -29.38 10.94
CA GLY A 87 -10.76 -29.13 11.28
C GLY A 87 -10.54 -28.29 12.54
N LYS A 88 -9.32 -27.74 12.69
CA LYS A 88 -8.86 -27.07 13.92
C LYS A 88 -9.70 -25.87 14.34
N TRP A 89 -10.26 -25.16 13.37
CA TRP A 89 -11.01 -23.92 13.58
C TRP A 89 -12.52 -24.10 13.36
N ALA A 90 -13.03 -25.34 13.48
CA ALA A 90 -14.44 -25.64 13.26
C ALA A 90 -15.37 -24.72 14.09
N GLY A 91 -16.33 -24.08 13.43
CA GLY A 91 -17.25 -23.11 14.02
C GLY A 91 -16.62 -21.75 14.38
N GLN A 92 -15.37 -21.51 13.99
CA GLN A 92 -14.61 -20.29 14.28
C GLN A 92 -13.90 -19.77 13.02
N ARG A 93 -13.47 -18.51 13.07
CA ARG A 93 -12.61 -17.94 12.03
C ARG A 93 -11.19 -18.43 12.21
N ASN A 94 -10.49 -18.64 11.09
CA ASN A 94 -9.12 -19.12 11.13
C ASN A 94 -8.20 -18.09 11.83
N GLY A 95 -7.58 -18.49 12.95
CA GLY A 95 -6.73 -17.59 13.74
C GLY A 95 -5.52 -17.04 13.00
N ASN A 96 -4.97 -17.78 12.02
CA ASN A 96 -3.85 -17.28 11.20
C ASN A 96 -4.31 -16.17 10.26
N VAL A 97 -5.44 -16.37 9.58
CA VAL A 97 -6.03 -15.35 8.70
C VAL A 97 -6.38 -14.10 9.50
N MET A 98 -6.97 -14.26 10.69
CA MET A 98 -7.30 -13.13 11.56
C MET A 98 -6.04 -12.37 12.04
N TYR A 99 -4.93 -13.06 12.27
CA TYR A 99 -3.64 -12.43 12.57
C TYR A 99 -3.12 -11.60 11.38
N GLU A 100 -3.20 -12.14 10.17
CA GLU A 100 -2.82 -11.43 8.94
C GLU A 100 -3.69 -10.20 8.67
N VAL A 101 -5.02 -10.31 8.89
CA VAL A 101 -5.97 -9.19 8.81
C VAL A 101 -5.60 -8.09 9.82
N GLY A 102 -5.28 -8.46 11.07
CA GLY A 102 -4.84 -7.50 12.08
C GLY A 102 -3.58 -6.74 11.67
N LEU A 103 -2.59 -7.45 11.10
CA LEU A 103 -1.37 -6.81 10.56
C LEU A 103 -1.68 -5.91 9.36
N ALA A 104 -2.54 -6.34 8.44
CA ALA A 104 -2.94 -5.54 7.29
C ALA A 104 -3.63 -4.25 7.73
N HIS A 105 -4.53 -4.29 8.72
CA HIS A 105 -5.19 -3.08 9.25
C HIS A 105 -4.23 -2.11 9.94
N ALA A 106 -3.16 -2.61 10.56
CA ALA A 106 -2.17 -1.76 11.20
C ALA A 106 -1.26 -1.03 10.19
N LEU A 107 -1.03 -1.63 9.01
CA LEU A 107 0.00 -1.19 8.06
C LEU A 107 -0.56 -0.53 6.81
N ARG A 108 -1.77 -0.92 6.39
CA ARG A 108 -2.34 -0.53 5.11
C ARG A 108 -3.45 0.48 5.27
N HIS A 109 -3.68 1.27 4.22
CA HIS A 109 -4.90 2.06 4.13
C HIS A 109 -6.11 1.14 3.95
N SER A 110 -7.24 1.49 4.55
CA SER A 110 -8.48 0.73 4.47
C SER A 110 -9.00 0.58 3.03
N SER A 111 -8.65 1.49 2.13
CA SER A 111 -8.98 1.41 0.69
C SER A 111 -8.19 0.33 -0.05
N GLU A 112 -7.21 -0.31 0.58
CA GLU A 112 -6.37 -1.36 -0.02
C GLU A 112 -6.67 -2.75 0.55
N VAL A 113 -7.67 -2.85 1.43
CA VAL A 113 -8.03 -4.07 2.15
C VAL A 113 -9.43 -4.51 1.73
N ILE A 114 -9.57 -5.77 1.31
CA ILE A 114 -10.84 -6.41 0.98
C ILE A 114 -11.06 -7.56 1.95
N LEU A 115 -12.19 -7.56 2.65
CA LEU A 115 -12.62 -8.69 3.48
C LEU A 115 -13.80 -9.39 2.81
N LEU A 116 -13.69 -10.71 2.66
CA LEU A 116 -14.71 -11.58 2.09
C LEU A 116 -15.24 -12.55 3.15
N LYS A 117 -16.50 -12.96 3.02
CA LYS A 117 -17.04 -14.13 3.72
C LYS A 117 -18.11 -14.85 2.89
N SER A 118 -18.27 -16.15 3.14
CA SER A 118 -19.31 -16.98 2.51
C SER A 118 -20.33 -17.55 3.50
N ASP A 119 -20.08 -17.42 4.81
CA ASP A 119 -20.97 -17.89 5.87
C ASP A 119 -21.88 -16.78 6.41
N SER A 120 -22.81 -17.16 7.28
CA SER A 120 -23.71 -16.25 8.02
C SER A 120 -23.30 -16.07 9.49
N ALA A 121 -22.10 -16.51 9.88
CA ALA A 121 -21.63 -16.43 11.26
C ALA A 121 -21.43 -14.96 11.68
N PRO A 122 -21.73 -14.62 12.94
CA PRO A 122 -21.59 -13.26 13.44
C PRO A 122 -20.14 -12.77 13.29
N ILE A 123 -19.97 -11.50 12.94
CA ILE A 123 -18.66 -10.86 12.80
C ILE A 123 -18.10 -10.53 14.19
N ASN A 124 -16.80 -10.72 14.40
CA ASN A 124 -16.14 -10.32 15.64
C ASN A 124 -16.19 -8.80 15.81
N PHE A 125 -16.44 -8.31 17.03
CA PHE A 125 -16.58 -6.88 17.33
C PHE A 125 -15.42 -6.03 16.77
N ASP A 126 -14.18 -6.53 16.85
CA ASP A 126 -12.97 -5.81 16.42
C ASP A 126 -12.95 -5.43 14.93
N ILE A 127 -13.73 -6.12 14.09
CA ILE A 127 -13.81 -5.88 12.63
C ILE A 127 -15.22 -5.50 12.16
N MET A 128 -16.17 -5.29 13.07
CA MET A 128 -17.56 -4.96 12.72
C MET A 128 -17.71 -3.64 11.97
N SER A 129 -16.83 -2.66 12.22
CA SER A 129 -16.86 -1.36 11.55
C SER A 129 -16.27 -1.41 10.13
N ILE A 130 -15.77 -2.57 9.70
CA ILE A 130 -15.06 -2.74 8.45
C ILE A 130 -16.01 -3.33 7.42
N LEU A 131 -15.92 -2.86 6.18
CA LEU A 131 -16.75 -3.35 5.10
C LEU A 131 -16.34 -4.79 4.75
N ILE A 132 -17.28 -5.73 4.96
CA ILE A 132 -17.10 -7.14 4.63
C ILE A 132 -18.06 -7.49 3.51
N HIS A 133 -17.54 -8.09 2.45
CA HIS A 133 -18.32 -8.50 1.29
C HIS A 133 -18.71 -9.96 1.41
N ASN A 134 -19.98 -10.25 1.15
CA ASN A 134 -20.46 -11.62 1.05
C ASN A 134 -20.26 -12.14 -0.37
N TYR A 135 -19.96 -13.42 -0.51
CA TYR A 135 -20.02 -14.15 -1.78
C TYR A 135 -20.69 -15.51 -1.56
N ASP A 136 -21.29 -16.09 -2.60
CA ASP A 136 -21.90 -17.41 -2.51
C ASP A 136 -20.91 -18.52 -2.87
N LYS A 137 -20.52 -19.34 -1.89
CA LYS A 137 -19.62 -20.49 -2.12
C LYS A 137 -20.27 -21.61 -2.95
N ASN A 138 -21.58 -21.63 -3.10
CA ASN A 138 -22.30 -22.60 -3.92
C ASN A 138 -22.38 -22.18 -5.40
N ASN A 139 -22.24 -20.89 -5.68
CA ASN A 139 -22.23 -20.34 -7.05
C ASN A 139 -20.87 -19.70 -7.36
N LEU A 140 -19.89 -20.55 -7.67
CA LEU A 140 -18.49 -20.13 -7.85
C LEU A 140 -18.29 -19.20 -9.07
N GLU A 141 -19.09 -19.33 -10.12
CA GLU A 141 -19.02 -18.43 -11.28
C GLU A 141 -19.48 -17.02 -10.92
N GLN A 142 -20.57 -16.89 -10.16
CA GLN A 142 -21.00 -15.60 -9.64
C GLN A 142 -19.97 -15.03 -8.67
N ALA A 143 -19.45 -15.84 -7.74
CA ALA A 143 -18.41 -15.42 -6.81
C ALA A 143 -17.15 -14.92 -7.55
N LYS A 144 -16.72 -15.61 -8.61
CA LYS A 144 -15.61 -15.17 -9.47
C LYS A 144 -15.85 -13.76 -10.00
N GLN A 145 -17.02 -13.52 -10.59
CA GLN A 145 -17.37 -12.21 -11.16
C GLN A 145 -17.40 -11.13 -10.07
N GLU A 146 -18.09 -11.37 -8.96
CA GLU A 146 -18.22 -10.42 -7.87
C GLU A 146 -16.84 -10.05 -7.28
N ILE A 147 -15.98 -11.04 -7.05
CA ILE A 147 -14.62 -10.82 -6.55
C ILE A 147 -13.80 -9.99 -7.54
N GLY A 148 -13.85 -10.31 -8.83
CA GLY A 148 -13.13 -9.54 -9.86
C GLY A 148 -13.59 -8.08 -9.95
N GLU A 149 -14.91 -7.85 -9.91
CA GLU A 149 -15.47 -6.49 -9.85
C GLU A 149 -15.01 -5.72 -8.61
N LYS A 150 -14.95 -6.36 -7.44
CA LYS A 150 -14.44 -5.74 -6.21
C LYS A 150 -12.96 -5.42 -6.29
N VAL A 151 -12.13 -6.33 -6.80
CA VAL A 151 -10.70 -6.08 -6.99
C VAL A 151 -10.50 -4.87 -7.91
N ILE A 152 -11.19 -4.81 -9.04
CA ILE A 152 -11.13 -3.68 -9.97
C ILE A 152 -11.57 -2.37 -9.30
N ALA A 153 -12.71 -2.39 -8.59
CA ALA A 153 -13.24 -1.20 -7.93
C ALA A 153 -12.27 -0.68 -6.87
N THR A 154 -11.68 -1.56 -6.08
CA THR A 154 -10.68 -1.22 -5.06
C THR A 154 -9.44 -0.60 -5.68
N ILE A 155 -8.89 -1.16 -6.76
CA ILE A 155 -7.73 -0.56 -7.45
C ILE A 155 -8.07 0.86 -7.94
N ASN A 156 -9.22 1.04 -8.58
CA ASN A 156 -9.64 2.37 -9.03
C ASN A 156 -9.75 3.36 -7.86
N ASN A 157 -10.32 2.94 -6.73
CA ASN A 157 -10.44 3.77 -5.53
C ASN A 157 -9.07 4.16 -4.96
N VAL A 158 -8.10 3.24 -4.97
CA VAL A 158 -6.72 3.51 -4.56
C VAL A 158 -6.08 4.55 -5.49
N GLU A 159 -6.23 4.40 -6.80
CA GLU A 159 -5.69 5.35 -7.80
C GLU A 159 -6.32 6.74 -7.68
N ILE A 160 -7.64 6.81 -7.47
CA ILE A 160 -8.36 8.07 -7.20
C ILE A 160 -7.83 8.71 -5.92
N THR A 161 -7.68 7.95 -4.84
CA THR A 161 -7.18 8.46 -3.56
C THR A 161 -5.75 9.01 -3.69
N LYS A 162 -4.89 8.30 -4.42
CA LYS A 162 -3.52 8.79 -4.74
C LYS A 162 -3.57 10.10 -5.50
N THR A 163 -4.42 10.21 -6.52
CA THR A 163 -4.60 11.43 -7.31
C THR A 163 -5.09 12.60 -6.44
N LEU A 164 -6.11 12.37 -5.61
CA LEU A 164 -6.62 13.38 -4.67
C LEU A 164 -5.56 13.84 -3.66
N ASN A 165 -4.69 12.93 -3.20
CA ASN A 165 -3.59 13.28 -2.32
C ASN A 165 -2.55 14.17 -3.02
N VAL A 166 -2.24 13.87 -4.29
CA VAL A 166 -1.37 14.74 -5.12
C VAL A 166 -2.01 16.12 -5.29
N GLU A 167 -3.31 16.20 -5.60
CA GLU A 167 -4.01 17.49 -5.78
C GLU A 167 -4.07 18.30 -4.48
N LYS A 168 -4.37 17.67 -3.35
CA LYS A 168 -4.31 18.31 -2.03
C LYS A 168 -2.91 18.80 -1.71
N ALA A 169 -1.87 18.04 -2.03
CA ALA A 169 -0.50 18.45 -1.83
C ALA A 169 -0.18 19.69 -2.68
N VAL A 170 -0.47 19.66 -3.98
CA VAL A 170 -0.30 20.80 -4.91
C VAL A 170 -1.01 22.06 -4.39
N ALA A 171 -2.28 21.95 -3.99
CA ALA A 171 -3.06 23.07 -3.47
C ALA A 171 -2.49 23.69 -2.18
N SER A 172 -1.69 22.92 -1.44
CA SER A 172 -1.07 23.35 -0.19
C SER A 172 0.37 23.86 -0.33
N ILE A 173 0.91 23.94 -1.56
CA ILE A 173 2.25 24.47 -1.84
C ILE A 173 2.22 26.00 -1.77
N ASN A 174 3.11 26.59 -0.97
CA ASN A 174 3.25 28.04 -0.89
C ASN A 174 4.10 28.61 -2.06
N PRO A 175 4.03 29.92 -2.35
CA PRO A 175 4.77 30.49 -3.47
C PRO A 175 6.29 30.25 -3.44
N PRO A 176 7.00 30.38 -2.29
CA PRO A 176 8.42 30.04 -2.22
C PRO A 176 8.73 28.59 -2.59
N ALA A 177 7.96 27.63 -2.11
CA ALA A 177 8.13 26.22 -2.46
C ALA A 177 7.82 25.96 -3.95
N MET A 178 6.80 26.61 -4.51
CA MET A 178 6.49 26.50 -5.95
C MET A 178 7.67 26.95 -6.83
N THR A 179 8.38 28.00 -6.44
CA THR A 179 9.59 28.44 -7.15
C THR A 179 10.65 27.33 -7.22
N TYR A 180 10.81 26.55 -6.15
CA TYR A 180 11.72 25.41 -6.13
C TYR A 180 11.26 24.28 -7.07
N LEU A 181 9.95 23.97 -7.09
CA LEU A 181 9.42 22.98 -8.04
C LEU A 181 9.66 23.40 -9.50
N ILE A 182 9.39 24.67 -9.83
CA ILE A 182 9.57 25.19 -11.20
C ILE A 182 11.05 25.17 -11.61
N ASN A 183 11.94 25.63 -10.74
CA ASN A 183 13.36 25.75 -11.07
C ASN A 183 14.07 24.40 -11.12
N TYR A 184 13.66 23.46 -10.26
CA TYR A 184 14.39 22.21 -10.05
C TYR A 184 13.65 20.93 -10.47
N GLY A 185 12.41 21.04 -10.96
CA GLY A 185 11.58 19.86 -11.29
C GLY A 185 12.18 18.93 -12.34
N LYS A 186 12.95 19.47 -13.29
CA LYS A 186 13.62 18.70 -14.36
C LYS A 186 14.88 17.97 -13.89
N TYR A 187 15.35 18.22 -12.67
CA TYR A 187 16.54 17.59 -12.12
C TYR A 187 16.13 16.53 -11.10
N VAL A 188 17.01 15.56 -10.85
CA VAL A 188 16.81 14.51 -9.85
C VAL A 188 16.67 15.09 -8.42
N GLY A 189 17.19 16.29 -8.21
CA GLY A 189 17.15 17.01 -6.95
C GLY A 189 17.88 18.33 -7.05
N PHE A 190 18.11 18.98 -5.91
CA PHE A 190 18.77 20.28 -5.84
C PHE A 190 19.59 20.44 -4.56
N SER A 191 20.45 21.44 -4.55
CA SER A 191 21.24 21.82 -3.37
C SER A 191 20.93 23.24 -2.97
N LEU A 192 20.91 23.50 -1.67
CA LEU A 192 20.79 24.87 -1.18
C LEU A 192 22.09 25.63 -1.43
N ARG A 193 21.95 26.91 -1.78
CA ARG A 193 23.07 27.83 -1.87
C ARG A 193 23.46 28.25 -0.44
N LYS A 194 24.76 28.27 -0.14
CA LYS A 194 25.23 28.87 1.12
C LYS A 194 25.13 30.41 1.01
N PRO A 195 24.48 31.09 1.95
CA PRO A 195 24.49 32.55 1.98
C PRO A 195 25.91 33.06 2.19
N ALA A 196 26.32 34.09 1.45
CA ALA A 196 27.67 34.67 1.53
C ALA A 196 27.70 36.02 2.26
N ASN A 197 26.55 36.67 2.43
CA ASN A 197 26.39 37.96 3.10
C ASN A 197 25.02 38.05 3.83
N MET A 198 24.82 39.06 4.67
CA MET A 198 23.60 39.27 5.47
C MET A 198 22.33 39.45 4.61
N GLY A 199 22.47 40.00 3.40
CA GLY A 199 21.36 40.13 2.45
C GLY A 199 20.92 38.77 1.91
N ASP A 200 21.88 37.88 1.60
CA ASP A 200 21.62 36.50 1.21
C ASP A 200 20.97 35.70 2.35
N GLU A 201 21.30 36.00 3.60
CA GLU A 201 20.76 35.30 4.78
C GLU A 201 19.25 35.55 4.96
N LEU A 202 18.77 36.77 4.70
CA LEU A 202 17.34 37.09 4.70
C LEU A 202 16.57 36.37 3.58
N VAL A 203 17.18 36.20 2.42
CA VAL A 203 16.61 35.41 1.31
C VAL A 203 16.57 33.93 1.69
N ALA A 204 17.65 33.42 2.30
CA ALA A 204 17.78 32.04 2.74
C ALA A 204 16.70 31.63 3.75
N ILE A 205 16.20 32.55 4.60
CA ILE A 205 15.08 32.25 5.52
C ILE A 205 13.83 31.78 4.74
N LYS A 206 13.48 32.45 3.63
CA LYS A 206 12.34 32.05 2.79
C LYS A 206 12.58 30.69 2.13
N GLU A 207 13.82 30.41 1.76
CA GLU A 207 14.23 29.13 1.21
C GLU A 207 14.10 28.02 2.25
N TYR A 208 14.59 28.22 3.47
CA TYR A 208 14.46 27.24 4.55
C TYR A 208 12.99 26.94 4.88
N LEU A 209 12.12 27.94 4.89
CA LEU A 209 10.67 27.73 5.06
C LEU A 209 10.05 26.91 3.93
N ALA A 210 10.47 27.15 2.68
CA ALA A 210 10.04 26.35 1.53
C ALA A 210 10.51 24.90 1.66
N ILE A 211 11.79 24.69 1.97
CA ILE A 211 12.39 23.35 2.13
C ILE A 211 11.75 22.60 3.29
N GLN A 212 11.54 23.24 4.43
CA GLN A 212 10.87 22.64 5.58
C GLN A 212 9.46 22.17 5.20
N LEU A 213 8.69 22.99 4.50
CA LEU A 213 7.35 22.61 4.01
C LEU A 213 7.41 21.39 3.06
N LEU A 214 8.37 21.38 2.13
CA LEU A 214 8.53 20.28 1.17
C LEU A 214 8.94 18.97 1.87
N ILE A 215 9.78 19.04 2.91
CA ILE A 215 10.17 17.89 3.75
C ILE A 215 8.98 17.39 4.57
N GLU A 216 8.26 18.28 5.26
CA GLU A 216 7.09 17.93 6.07
C GLU A 216 5.99 17.26 5.22
N LYS A 217 5.82 17.71 3.98
CA LYS A 217 4.91 17.11 3.01
C LYS A 217 5.46 15.87 2.30
N LYS A 218 6.68 15.43 2.66
CA LYS A 218 7.38 14.27 2.06
C LYS A 218 7.57 14.38 0.54
N ILE A 219 7.65 15.59 0.01
CA ILE A 219 7.87 15.87 -1.43
C ILE A 219 9.35 15.69 -1.78
N ILE A 220 10.22 16.08 -0.85
CA ILE A 220 11.67 15.90 -0.97
C ILE A 220 12.21 15.15 0.26
N GLU A 221 13.33 14.49 0.09
CA GLU A 221 14.10 13.90 1.19
C GLU A 221 15.56 14.33 1.13
N TYR A 222 16.19 14.43 2.30
CA TYR A 222 17.61 14.74 2.41
C TYR A 222 18.43 13.53 2.02
N GLU A 223 19.36 13.71 1.08
CA GLU A 223 20.30 12.67 0.68
C GLU A 223 21.73 13.09 1.03
N PRO A 224 22.38 12.39 1.98
CA PRO A 224 23.76 12.68 2.34
C PRO A 224 24.70 12.30 1.19
N LYS A 225 25.17 13.27 0.40
CA LYS A 225 26.19 13.02 -0.62
C LYS A 225 27.55 12.71 0.04
N SER A 226 28.14 11.58 -0.34
CA SER A 226 29.45 11.08 0.12
C SER A 226 30.66 11.92 -0.34
N SER A 227 30.54 12.70 -1.42
CA SER A 227 31.71 13.33 -2.07
C SER A 227 31.98 14.79 -1.70
N ASN A 228 31.01 15.55 -1.19
CA ASN A 228 31.19 16.94 -0.77
C ASN A 228 30.47 17.17 0.56
N LYS A 229 31.20 16.97 1.67
CA LYS A 229 30.69 16.96 3.07
C LYS A 229 29.98 18.25 3.54
N ASN A 230 29.83 19.25 2.67
CA ASN A 230 29.45 20.60 3.07
C ASN A 230 28.24 21.19 2.33
N GLN A 231 27.53 20.42 1.50
CA GLN A 231 26.34 20.90 0.81
C GLN A 231 25.19 19.91 0.95
N ALA A 232 24.08 20.37 1.53
CA ALA A 232 22.86 19.59 1.67
C ALA A 232 22.23 19.37 0.29
N PHE A 233 22.07 18.11 -0.12
CA PHE A 233 21.38 17.71 -1.34
C PHE A 233 20.01 17.14 -0.97
N TYR A 234 18.98 17.58 -1.68
CA TYR A 234 17.62 17.09 -1.54
C TYR A 234 17.21 16.46 -2.85
N LYS A 235 16.65 15.25 -2.79
CA LYS A 235 16.09 14.57 -3.97
C LYS A 235 14.58 14.51 -3.89
N TRP A 236 13.94 14.42 -5.05
CA TRP A 236 12.49 14.22 -5.12
C TRP A 236 12.14 12.81 -4.66
N THR A 237 11.11 12.70 -3.81
CA THR A 237 10.51 11.41 -3.47
C THR A 237 9.64 10.93 -4.64
N PHE A 238 9.19 9.67 -4.62
CA PHE A 238 8.18 9.21 -5.59
C PHE A 238 6.91 10.06 -5.57
N PHE A 239 6.50 10.52 -4.39
CA PHE A 239 5.37 11.43 -4.24
C PHE A 239 5.68 12.82 -4.83
N GLY A 240 6.90 13.32 -4.64
CA GLY A 240 7.36 14.55 -5.27
C GLY A 240 7.37 14.49 -6.79
N PHE A 241 7.85 13.38 -7.38
CA PHE A 241 7.77 13.16 -8.82
C PHE A 241 6.34 13.15 -9.35
N ALA A 242 5.39 12.50 -8.64
CA ALA A 242 3.98 12.52 -9.02
C ALA A 242 3.39 13.96 -9.02
N ILE A 243 3.79 14.79 -8.06
CA ILE A 243 3.43 16.22 -8.02
C ILE A 243 4.03 16.98 -9.21
N LEU A 244 5.32 16.76 -9.51
CA LEU A 244 5.99 17.42 -10.63
C LEU A 244 5.34 17.04 -11.97
N GLN A 245 5.01 15.75 -12.17
CA GLN A 245 4.28 15.29 -13.35
C GLN A 245 2.91 15.97 -13.47
N ARG A 246 2.16 16.07 -12.38
CA ARG A 246 0.85 16.74 -12.36
C ARG A 246 0.93 18.22 -12.75
N LEU A 247 2.06 18.86 -12.46
CA LEU A 247 2.34 20.27 -12.79
C LEU A 247 3.05 20.45 -14.14
N ASN A 248 3.36 19.37 -14.88
CA ASN A 248 4.18 19.38 -16.09
C ASN A 248 5.59 19.96 -15.89
N LEU A 249 6.22 19.62 -14.76
CA LEU A 249 7.55 20.11 -14.36
C LEU A 249 8.64 19.04 -14.33
N SER A 250 8.29 17.76 -14.47
CA SER A 250 9.22 16.60 -14.51
C SER A 250 9.71 16.29 -15.91
#